data_AF-A0A2M8ERS4-F1
#
_entry.id   AF-A0A2M8ERS4-F1
#
_cell.length_a   1.000
_cell.length_b   1.000
_cell.length_c   1.000
_cell.angle_alpha   90.00
_cell.angle_beta   90.00
_cell.angle_gamma   90.00
#
_symmetry.space_group_name_H-M   'P 1'
#
loop_
_entity.id
_entity.type
_entity.pdbx_description
1 polymer ?
#
loop_
_entity_poly.entity_id
_entity_poly.type
_entity_poly.pdbx_seq_one_letter_code
_entity_poly.pdbx_strand_id
1 'polypeptide(L)'
;MFKIVLGAEINKPKTIVLCFDATLKNGLKFLDGKKVIIRPWIQNFSIASIYGCGPTVYYGYDNVHAQIQACRDLGINGFMLWNANNNFTIEVLK
;
A
#
# COMPACT_ATOMS: atom_id res chain seq x y z
N MET A 1 1.58 -1.13 -14.54
CA MET A 1 2.25 -1.61 -13.31
C MET A 1 2.17 -0.48 -12.29
N PHE A 2 1.25 -0.53 -11.33
CA PHE A 2 1.11 0.53 -10.32
C PHE A 2 1.91 0.15 -9.08
N LYS A 3 3.10 0.74 -8.94
CA LYS A 3 3.97 0.59 -7.77
C LYS A 3 3.54 1.65 -6.75
N ILE A 4 2.81 1.28 -5.71
CA ILE A 4 2.60 2.16 -4.55
C ILE A 4 3.85 2.03 -3.69
N VAL A 5 4.86 2.88 -3.92
CA VAL A 5 6.00 3.04 -3.01
C VAL A 5 5.64 4.16 -2.06
N LEU A 6 5.23 3.80 -0.85
CA LEU A 6 5.00 4.76 0.24
C LEU A 6 6.34 5.04 0.92
N GLY A 7 7.10 5.96 0.31
CA GLY A 7 8.35 6.49 0.84
C GLY A 7 8.22 7.98 1.15
N ALA A 8 7.22 8.40 1.93
CA ALA A 8 7.18 9.69 2.62
C ALA A 8 5.93 9.75 3.53
N GLU A 9 6.13 10.07 4.81
CA GLU A 9 5.12 10.41 5.82
C GLU A 9 4.17 9.29 6.30
N ILE A 10 4.76 8.42 7.13
CA ILE A 10 4.17 7.21 7.71
C ILE A 10 3.62 7.52 9.10
N ASN A 11 2.70 8.47 9.21
CA ASN A 11 2.07 8.72 10.51
C ASN A 11 0.63 9.22 10.49
N LYS A 12 -0.09 9.11 9.37
CA LYS A 12 -1.55 9.34 9.36
C LYS A 12 -2.27 8.38 8.41
N PRO A 13 -3.47 7.88 8.77
CA PRO A 13 -4.36 7.12 7.87
C PRO A 13 -4.77 7.89 6.59
N LYS A 14 -4.38 9.16 6.45
CA LYS A 14 -4.68 10.02 5.31
C LYS A 14 -3.83 9.73 4.07
N THR A 15 -2.60 9.20 4.20
CA THR A 15 -1.67 9.07 3.06
C THR A 15 -2.07 7.96 2.07
N ILE A 16 -2.56 6.83 2.58
CA ILE A 16 -3.04 5.70 1.76
C ILE A 16 -4.28 6.10 0.95
N VAL A 17 -5.21 6.83 1.59
CA VAL A 17 -6.43 7.35 0.96
C VAL A 17 -6.07 8.39 -0.11
N LEU A 18 -5.13 9.30 0.18
CA LEU A 18 -4.63 10.26 -0.80
C LEU A 18 -4.00 9.57 -2.01
N CYS A 19 -3.17 8.55 -1.80
CA CYS A 19 -2.55 7.81 -2.90
C CYS A 19 -3.61 7.08 -3.73
N PHE A 20 -4.59 6.46 -3.08
CA PHE A 20 -5.71 5.79 -3.76
C PHE A 20 -6.52 6.78 -4.61
N ASP A 21 -6.89 7.92 -4.04
CA ASP A 21 -7.66 8.97 -4.73
C ASP A 21 -6.86 9.58 -5.90
N ALA A 22 -5.56 9.83 -5.71
CA ALA A 22 -4.72 10.45 -6.73
C ALA A 22 -4.39 9.48 -7.88
N THR A 23 -4.26 8.18 -7.59
CA THR A 23 -3.82 7.18 -8.57
C THR A 23 -5.00 6.33 -9.07
N LEU A 24 -5.46 5.38 -8.26
CA LEU A 24 -6.39 4.34 -8.67
C LEU A 24 -7.75 4.90 -9.07
N LYS A 25 -8.30 5.84 -8.30
CA LYS A 25 -9.59 6.49 -8.63
C LYS A 25 -9.53 7.25 -9.96
N ASN A 26 -8.40 7.90 -10.27
CA ASN A 26 -8.20 8.53 -11.57
C ASN A 26 -7.97 7.50 -12.67
N GLY A 27 -7.20 6.44 -12.40
CA GLY A 27 -6.96 5.32 -13.30
C GLY A 27 -8.25 4.61 -13.71
N LEU A 28 -9.20 4.46 -12.78
CA LEU A 28 -10.49 3.82 -13.02
C LEU A 28 -11.34 4.56 -14.04
N LYS A 29 -11.19 5.89 -14.17
CA LYS A 29 -11.87 6.67 -15.21
C LYS A 29 -11.48 6.23 -16.63
N PHE A 30 -10.26 5.70 -16.80
CA PHE A 30 -9.78 5.19 -18.08
C PHE A 30 -10.18 3.74 -18.36
N LEU A 31 -10.77 3.05 -17.37
CA LEU A 31 -11.18 1.65 -17.48
C LEU A 31 -12.70 1.52 -17.67
N ASP A 32 -13.35 2.60 -18.09
CA ASP A 32 -14.81 2.71 -18.18
C ASP A 32 -15.45 1.53 -18.94
N GLY A 33 -16.46 0.93 -18.34
CA GLY A 33 -17.18 -0.24 -18.86
C GLY A 33 -16.45 -1.60 -18.75
N LYS A 34 -15.20 -1.67 -18.27
CA LYS A 34 -14.47 -2.96 -18.13
C LYS A 34 -14.54 -3.50 -16.70
N LYS A 35 -14.99 -4.75 -16.56
CA LYS A 35 -14.96 -5.48 -15.30
C LYS A 35 -13.52 -5.87 -14.94
N VAL A 36 -12.81 -4.98 -14.25
CA VAL A 36 -11.44 -5.21 -13.78
C VAL A 36 -11.43 -5.60 -12.31
N ILE A 37 -10.58 -6.56 -11.96
CA ILE A 37 -10.31 -6.92 -10.56
C ILE A 37 -9.07 -6.15 -10.13
N ILE A 38 -9.21 -5.30 -9.12
CA ILE A 38 -8.11 -4.50 -8.59
C ILE A 38 -7.53 -5.22 -7.37
N ARG A 39 -6.21 -5.41 -7.35
CA ARG A 39 -5.47 -5.95 -6.20
C ARG A 39 -4.28 -5.06 -5.87
N PRO A 40 -4.38 -4.15 -4.88
CA PRO A 40 -3.26 -3.37 -4.41
C PRO A 40 -2.13 -4.24 -3.90
N TRP A 41 -0.89 -3.78 -4.12
CA TRP A 41 0.31 -4.34 -3.52
C TRP A 41 0.65 -3.55 -2.27
N ILE A 42 0.75 -4.25 -1.14
CA ILE A 42 1.11 -3.69 0.16
C ILE A 42 2.56 -4.02 0.43
N GLN A 43 3.38 -3.01 0.67
CA GLN A 43 4.79 -3.20 1.02
C GLN A 43 4.91 -3.75 2.45
N ASN A 44 5.70 -4.82 2.62
CA ASN A 44 5.95 -5.45 3.93
C ASN A 44 7.44 -5.47 4.29
N PHE A 45 8.17 -4.37 4.08
CA PHE A 45 9.56 -4.26 4.51
C PHE A 45 9.95 -2.81 4.74
N SER A 46 10.90 -2.65 5.66
CA SER A 46 11.52 -1.37 5.97
C SER A 46 12.52 -1.00 4.89
N ILE A 47 12.53 0.26 4.49
CA ILE A 47 13.52 0.79 3.54
C ILE A 47 14.43 1.73 4.31
N ALA A 48 15.70 1.34 4.45
CA ALA A 48 16.75 2.23 4.88
C ALA A 48 16.89 3.37 3.86
N SER A 49 17.05 4.60 4.36
CA SER A 49 17.16 5.86 3.60
C SER A 49 17.30 5.69 2.09
N ILE A 50 16.23 5.98 1.34
CA ILE A 50 16.26 5.93 -0.11
C ILE A 50 17.28 6.97 -0.60
N TYR A 51 18.43 6.51 -1.12
CA TYR A 51 19.50 7.32 -1.71
C TYR A 51 20.09 8.44 -0.81
N GLY A 52 19.96 8.33 0.52
CA GLY A 52 20.40 9.38 1.44
C GLY A 52 19.44 10.57 1.54
N CYS A 53 18.27 10.49 0.90
CA CYS A 53 17.32 11.59 0.75
C CYS A 53 16.30 11.68 1.90
N GLY A 54 16.39 10.84 2.93
CA GLY A 54 15.37 10.82 3.98
C GLY A 54 15.59 9.81 5.11
N PRO A 55 14.70 9.81 6.11
CA PRO A 55 14.79 8.91 7.25
C PRO A 55 14.54 7.45 6.85
N THR A 56 15.10 6.52 7.63
CA THR A 56 14.74 5.11 7.51
C THR A 56 13.26 4.92 7.79
N VAL A 57 12.59 4.28 6.85
CA VAL A 57 11.17 3.96 6.90
C VAL A 57 11.03 2.59 7.51
N TYR A 58 10.55 2.52 8.76
CA TYR A 58 10.29 1.26 9.45
C TYR A 58 8.87 0.78 9.18
N TYR A 59 8.74 -0.40 8.59
CA TYR A 59 7.47 -1.09 8.40
C TYR A 59 7.33 -2.20 9.44
N GLY A 60 6.20 -2.22 10.12
CA GLY A 60 5.83 -3.24 11.11
C GLY A 60 4.34 -3.55 11.02
N TYR A 61 3.85 -4.32 12.00
CA TYR A 61 2.47 -4.78 12.07
C TYR A 61 1.46 -3.65 11.86
N ASP A 62 1.55 -2.57 12.64
CA ASP A 62 0.57 -1.47 12.61
C ASP A 62 0.47 -0.80 11.23
N ASN A 63 1.60 -0.61 10.55
CA ASN A 63 1.65 0.03 9.24
C ASN A 63 0.98 -0.82 8.16
N VAL A 64 1.21 -2.13 8.22
CA VAL A 64 0.66 -3.09 7.26
C VAL A 64 -0.81 -3.32 7.55
N HIS A 65 -1.18 -3.46 8.82
CA HIS A 65 -2.57 -3.57 9.28
C HIS A 65 -3.39 -2.33 8.88
N ALA A 66 -2.86 -1.12 9.07
CA ALA A 66 -3.54 0.11 8.66
C ALA A 66 -3.79 0.18 7.14
N GLN A 67 -2.86 -0.31 6.32
CA GLN A 67 -3.05 -0.37 4.87
C GLN A 67 -4.10 -1.42 4.46
N ILE A 68 -4.11 -2.58 5.14
CA ILE A 68 -5.14 -3.60 4.95
C ILE A 68 -6.51 -3.03 5.33
N GLN A 69 -6.61 -2.34 6.47
CA GLN A 69 -7.84 -1.72 6.93
C GLN A 69 -8.32 -0.66 5.92
N ALA A 70 -7.43 0.20 5.44
CA ALA A 70 -7.78 1.17 4.40
C ALA A 70 -8.27 0.52 3.10
N CYS A 71 -7.71 -0.63 2.70
CA CYS A 71 -8.23 -1.40 1.58
C CYS A 71 -9.67 -1.88 1.84
N ARG A 72 -9.95 -2.36 3.06
CA ARG A 72 -11.31 -2.79 3.47
C ARG A 72 -12.28 -1.61 3.47
N ASP A 73 -11.89 -0.47 4.01
CA ASP A 73 -12.71 0.75 4.07
C ASP A 73 -13.06 1.28 2.66
N LEU A 74 -12.17 1.04 1.69
CA LEU A 74 -12.36 1.37 0.27
C LEU A 74 -13.14 0.29 -0.51
N GLY A 75 -13.60 -0.78 0.14
CA GLY A 75 -14.34 -1.88 -0.50
C GLY A 75 -13.47 -2.81 -1.38
N ILE A 76 -12.15 -2.83 -1.15
CA ILE A 76 -11.22 -3.67 -1.90
C ILE A 76 -11.07 -5.03 -1.20
N ASN A 77 -11.56 -6.08 -1.86
CA ASN A 77 -11.63 -7.43 -1.27
C ASN A 77 -10.37 -8.29 -1.43
N GLY A 78 -9.29 -7.75 -2.00
CA GLY A 78 -8.06 -8.53 -2.22
C GLY A 78 -6.83 -7.64 -2.31
N PHE A 79 -5.75 -8.09 -1.71
CA PHE A 79 -4.45 -7.42 -1.73
C PHE A 79 -3.34 -8.47 -1.86
N MET A 80 -2.13 -8.01 -2.16
CA MET A 80 -0.94 -8.85 -2.17
C MET A 80 0.13 -8.22 -1.28
N LEU A 81 0.65 -8.98 -0.33
CA LEU A 81 1.84 -8.56 0.43
C LEU A 81 3.08 -8.74 -0.44
N TRP A 82 3.92 -7.72 -0.50
CA TRP A 82 5.17 -7.77 -1.23
C TRP A 82 6.35 -7.48 -0.32
N ASN A 83 7.28 -8.44 -0.24
CA ASN A 83 8.58 -8.28 0.40
C ASN A 83 9.66 -8.97 -0.46
N ALA A 84 10.70 -8.22 -0.82
CA ALA A 84 11.84 -8.74 -1.59
C ALA A 84 12.59 -9.87 -0.87
N ASN A 85 12.63 -9.85 0.47
CA ASN A 85 13.26 -10.87 1.30
C ASN A 85 12.33 -12.06 1.60
N ASN A 86 11.10 -12.09 1.05
CA ASN A 86 10.07 -13.10 1.33
C ASN A 86 9.74 -13.28 2.83
N ASN A 87 10.03 -12.27 3.66
CA ASN A 87 9.69 -12.27 5.09
C ASN A 87 8.37 -11.52 5.31
N PHE A 88 7.31 -12.26 5.63
CA PHE A 88 5.97 -11.69 5.76
C PHE A 88 5.57 -11.58 7.23
N THR A 89 4.98 -10.44 7.60
CA THR A 89 4.42 -10.21 8.93
C THR A 89 3.09 -10.93 9.02
N ILE A 90 3.13 -12.25 9.19
CA ILE A 90 1.95 -13.14 9.13
C ILE A 90 0.87 -12.78 10.15
N GLU A 91 1.24 -12.08 11.22
CA GLU A 91 0.33 -11.63 12.27
C GLU A 91 -0.76 -10.71 11.71
N VAL A 92 -0.48 -9.96 10.64
CA VAL A 92 -1.44 -9.03 10.00
C VAL A 92 -2.53 -9.75 9.19
N LEU A 93 -2.37 -11.06 8.97
CA LEU A 93 -3.30 -11.89 8.20
C LEU A 93 -4.28 -12.67 9.10
N LYS A 94 -4.04 -12.69 10.42
CA LYS A 94 -4.93 -13.31 11.40
C LYS A 94 -6.09 -12.38 11.72
#